data_AF-A0A6B3AMQ3-F1
#
_entry.id   AF-A0A6B3AMQ3-F1
#
_cell.length_a   1.000
_cell.length_b   1.000
_cell.length_c   1.000
_cell.angle_alpha   90.00
_cell.angle_beta   90.00
_cell.angle_gamma   90.00
#
_symmetry.space_group_name_H-M   'P 1'
#
loop_
_entity.id
_entity.type
_entity.pdbx_description
1 polymer ?
#
loop_
_entity_poly.entity_id
_entity_poly.type
_entity_poly.pdbx_seq_one_letter_code
_entity_poly.pdbx_strand_id
1 'polypeptide(L)'
;HRHGTEAPAVHALGARDPRLRERVLPSHPVTGAEVLWALRHEGALDEADVLDRRTRIGLVPADREAALDAVRDLLDGALPQRG
;
A
#
# COMPACT_ATOMS: atom_id res chain seq x y z
N HIS A 1 10.49 -1.11 13.26
CA HIS A 1 9.31 -0.78 12.45
C HIS A 1 9.75 0.00 11.22
N ARG A 2 9.24 -0.33 10.02
CA ARG A 2 9.64 0.28 8.73
C ARG A 2 9.42 1.80 8.68
N HIS A 3 8.42 2.30 9.40
CA HIS A 3 7.91 3.69 9.32
C HIS A 3 8.40 4.63 10.43
N GLY A 4 9.35 4.20 11.28
CA GLY A 4 9.90 5.08 12.33
C GLY A 4 8.81 5.74 13.20
N THR A 5 8.82 7.07 13.27
CA THR A 5 7.84 7.89 14.00
C THR A 5 6.43 7.84 13.43
N GLU A 6 6.28 7.49 12.15
CA GLU A 6 4.98 7.41 11.47
C GLU A 6 4.26 6.10 11.75
N ALA A 7 4.94 5.09 12.33
CA ALA A 7 4.36 3.77 12.56
C ALA A 7 3.01 3.78 13.31
N PRO A 8 2.80 4.58 14.38
CA PRO A 8 1.50 4.69 15.04
C PRO A 8 0.40 5.22 14.11
N ALA A 9 0.72 6.18 13.23
CA ALA A 9 -0.24 6.75 12.29
C ALA A 9 -0.60 5.74 11.19
N VAL A 10 0.37 4.97 10.68
CA VAL A 10 0.12 3.85 9.77
C VAL A 10 -0.77 2.80 10.42
N HIS A 11 -0.48 2.40 11.67
CA HIS A 11 -1.30 1.43 12.41
C HIS A 11 -2.73 1.91 12.64
N ALA A 12 -2.92 3.22 12.88
CA ALA A 12 -4.25 3.80 13.06
C ALA A 12 -5.14 3.67 11.81
N LEU A 13 -4.57 3.55 10.61
CA LEU A 13 -5.35 3.25 9.40
C LEU A 13 -5.98 1.85 9.48
N GLY A 14 -5.21 0.84 9.86
CA GLY A 14 -5.69 -0.53 10.04
C GLY A 14 -6.65 -0.72 11.22
N ALA A 15 -6.59 0.16 12.22
CA ALA A 15 -7.58 0.20 13.30
C ALA A 15 -8.95 0.71 12.81
N ARG A 16 -8.97 1.64 11.84
CA ARG A 16 -10.19 2.21 11.26
C ARG A 16 -10.82 1.32 10.18
N ASP A 17 -9.99 0.65 9.38
CA ASP A 17 -10.42 -0.32 8.38
C ASP A 17 -9.64 -1.63 8.53
N PRO A 18 -10.27 -2.70 9.03
CA PRO A 18 -9.64 -4.00 9.19
C PRO A 18 -8.99 -4.56 7.92
N ARG A 19 -9.53 -4.26 6.74
CA ARG A 19 -8.98 -4.73 5.45
C ARG A 19 -7.58 -4.19 5.21
N LEU A 20 -7.29 -2.99 5.72
CA LEU A 20 -5.95 -2.39 5.62
C LEU A 20 -4.90 -3.08 6.49
N ARG A 21 -5.30 -3.98 7.41
CA ARG A 21 -4.35 -4.82 8.17
C ARG A 21 -3.90 -6.03 7.37
N GLU A 22 -4.59 -6.37 6.30
CA GLU A 22 -4.24 -7.50 5.45
C GLU A 22 -2.99 -7.17 4.63
N ARG A 23 -2.18 -8.20 4.40
CA ARG A 23 -1.02 -8.10 3.51
C ARG A 23 -1.50 -8.02 2.07
N VAL A 24 -0.85 -7.19 1.27
CA VAL A 24 -1.08 -7.12 -0.18
C VAL A 24 -0.76 -8.47 -0.83
N LEU A 25 0.30 -9.15 -0.34
CA LEU A 25 0.66 -10.50 -0.73
C LEU A 25 0.98 -11.36 0.50
N PRO A 26 0.64 -12.65 0.52
CA PRO A 26 1.06 -13.55 1.59
C PRO A 26 2.59 -13.58 1.77
N SER A 27 3.33 -13.52 0.66
CA SER A 27 4.80 -13.56 0.59
C SER A 27 5.50 -12.26 1.01
N HIS A 28 4.79 -11.13 1.08
CA HIS A 28 5.39 -9.81 1.31
C HIS A 28 4.82 -9.14 2.57
N PRO A 29 5.64 -8.50 3.42
CA PRO A 29 5.16 -7.93 4.69
C PRO A 29 4.28 -6.68 4.55
N VAL A 30 4.19 -6.09 3.35
CA VAL A 30 3.45 -4.85 3.10
C VAL A 30 1.96 -5.05 3.22
N THR A 31 1.33 -4.17 3.99
CA THR A 31 -0.12 -4.15 4.24
C THR A 31 -0.83 -3.07 3.43
N GLY A 32 -2.16 -3.19 3.30
CA GLY A 32 -2.98 -2.15 2.67
C GLY A 32 -2.84 -0.78 3.36
N ALA A 33 -2.62 -0.75 4.68
CA ALA A 33 -2.37 0.48 5.43
C ALA A 33 -1.10 1.20 4.95
N GLU A 34 -0.04 0.46 4.62
CA GLU A 34 1.21 1.01 4.12
C GLU A 34 1.07 1.51 2.69
N VAL A 35 0.29 0.83 1.84
CA VAL A 35 -0.06 1.31 0.50
C VAL A 35 -0.83 2.64 0.59
N LEU A 36 -1.85 2.70 1.44
CA LEU A 36 -2.65 3.91 1.63
C LEU A 36 -1.81 5.06 2.23
N TRP A 37 -0.89 4.73 3.13
CA TRP A 37 0.06 5.69 3.68
C TRP A 37 0.96 6.27 2.59
N ALA A 38 1.50 5.42 1.71
CA ALA A 38 2.35 5.86 0.61
C ALA A 38 1.66 6.85 -0.33
N LEU A 39 0.38 6.62 -0.64
CA LEU A 39 -0.44 7.53 -1.46
C LEU A 39 -0.68 8.88 -0.76
N ARG A 40 -1.05 8.85 0.52
CA ARG A 40 -1.51 10.05 1.24
C ARG A 40 -0.37 10.91 1.80
N HIS A 41 0.77 10.31 2.13
CA HIS A 41 1.82 10.97 2.91
C HIS A 41 3.21 10.88 2.28
N GLU A 42 3.45 9.92 1.37
CA GLU A 42 4.78 9.75 0.74
C GLU A 42 4.80 10.13 -0.75
N GLY A 43 3.69 10.64 -1.28
CA GLY A 43 3.59 11.12 -2.65
C GLY A 43 3.75 10.02 -3.70
N ALA A 44 3.26 8.82 -3.44
CA ALA A 44 3.04 7.84 -4.51
C ALA A 44 1.91 8.34 -5.42
N LEU A 45 2.15 8.36 -6.73
CA LEU A 45 1.18 8.90 -7.70
C LEU A 45 0.32 7.83 -8.37
N ASP A 46 0.86 6.62 -8.50
CA ASP A 46 0.25 5.51 -9.22
C ASP A 46 0.70 4.16 -8.62
N GLU A 47 0.21 3.05 -9.19
CA GLU A 47 0.55 1.71 -8.72
C GLU A 47 2.05 1.40 -8.88
N ALA A 48 2.71 1.97 -9.89
CA ALA A 48 4.13 1.74 -10.13
C ALA A 48 4.99 2.41 -9.05
N ASP A 49 4.64 3.63 -8.64
CA ASP A 49 5.28 4.32 -7.52
C ASP A 49 5.13 3.53 -6.21
N VAL A 50 3.94 2.97 -5.95
CA VAL A 50 3.71 2.13 -4.79
C VAL A 50 4.57 0.87 -4.86
N LEU A 51 4.48 0.10 -5.94
CA LEU A 51 5.11 -1.21 -6.09
C LEU A 51 6.64 -1.12 -6.16
N ASP A 52 7.14 -0.21 -6.99
CA ASP A 52 8.54 -0.21 -7.42
C ASP A 52 9.42 0.68 -6.53
N ARG A 53 8.86 1.76 -5.97
CA ARG A 53 9.62 2.74 -5.16
C ARG A 53 9.32 2.69 -3.66
N ARG A 54 8.05 2.74 -3.26
CA ARG A 54 7.64 2.90 -1.85
C ARG A 54 7.67 1.60 -1.07
N THR A 55 7.19 0.53 -1.70
CA THR A 55 7.09 -0.78 -1.06
C THR A 55 8.26 -1.70 -1.42
N ARG A 56 8.81 -1.52 -2.64
CA ARG A 56 9.82 -2.38 -3.28
C ARG A 56 9.37 -3.81 -3.54
N ILE A 57 8.06 -4.06 -3.55
CA ILE A 57 7.48 -5.33 -4.05
C ILE A 57 7.97 -5.58 -5.49
N GLY A 58 8.09 -4.51 -6.27
CA GLY A 58 8.55 -4.49 -7.66
C GLY A 58 9.94 -5.07 -7.94
N LEU A 59 10.77 -5.28 -6.91
CA LEU A 59 12.11 -5.84 -7.08
C LEU A 59 12.07 -7.32 -7.52
N VAL A 60 10.97 -8.02 -7.21
CA VAL A 60 10.72 -9.39 -7.68
C VAL A 60 9.60 -9.32 -8.72
N PRO A 61 9.86 -9.61 -10.01
CA PRO A 61 8.86 -9.47 -11.06
C PRO A 61 7.56 -10.24 -10.80
N ALA A 62 7.67 -11.47 -10.26
CA ALA A 62 6.51 -12.30 -9.95
C ALA A 62 5.65 -11.71 -8.81
N ASP A 63 6.27 -11.14 -7.77
CA ASP A 63 5.54 -10.47 -6.69
C ASP A 63 4.91 -9.15 -7.20
N ARG A 64 5.61 -8.42 -8.09
CA ARG A 64 5.06 -7.23 -8.72
C ARG A 64 3.78 -7.53 -9.48
N GLU A 65 3.80 -8.57 -10.30
CA GLU A 65 2.64 -9.01 -11.08
C GLU A 65 1.51 -9.46 -10.15
N ALA A 66 1.82 -10.29 -9.15
CA ALA A 66 0.82 -10.78 -8.20
C ALA A 66 0.18 -9.67 -7.34
N ALA A 67 0.91 -8.61 -7.03
CA ALA A 67 0.43 -7.50 -6.19
C ALA A 67 -0.34 -6.43 -6.96
N LEU A 68 -0.28 -6.44 -8.30
CA LEU A 68 -0.74 -5.32 -9.13
C LEU A 68 -2.22 -5.00 -8.90
N ASP A 69 -3.08 -6.00 -8.99
CA ASP A 69 -4.53 -5.81 -8.88
C ASP A 69 -4.93 -5.40 -7.46
N ALA A 70 -4.34 -6.03 -6.44
CA ALA A 70 -4.57 -5.66 -5.05
C ALA A 70 -4.16 -4.20 -4.73
N VAL A 71 -3.07 -3.72 -5.34
CA VAL A 71 -2.66 -2.31 -5.22
C VAL A 71 -3.64 -1.39 -5.96
N ARG A 72 -4.07 -1.75 -7.18
CA ARG A 72 -5.07 -0.96 -7.93
C ARG A 72 -6.39 -0.82 -7.20
N ASP A 73 -6.92 -1.89 -6.63
CA ASP A 73 -8.15 -1.86 -5.83
C ASP A 73 -8.05 -0.87 -4.65
N LEU A 74 -6.88 -0.83 -4.00
CA LEU A 74 -6.62 0.12 -2.91
C LEU A 74 -6.50 1.57 -3.42
N LEU A 75 -5.91 1.80 -4.59
CA LEU A 75 -5.80 3.12 -5.21
C LEU A 75 -7.18 3.66 -5.59
N ASP A 76 -8.01 2.83 -6.23
CA ASP A 76 -9.37 3.18 -6.65
C ASP A 76 -10.26 3.48 -5.43
N GLY A 77 -10.09 2.74 -4.34
CA GLY A 77 -10.77 3.02 -3.08
C GLY A 77 -10.25 4.26 -2.32
N ALA A 78 -9.02 4.69 -2.60
CA ALA A 78 -8.38 5.83 -1.94
C ALA A 78 -8.59 7.16 -2.67
N LEU A 79 -8.71 7.12 -3.99
CA LEU A 79 -8.99 8.27 -4.83
C LEU A 79 -10.50 8.57 -4.81
N PRO A 80 -10.91 9.85 -4.73
CA PRO A 80 -12.32 10.17 -4.92
C PRO A 80 -12.73 9.76 -6.34
N GLN A 81 -13.84 9.01 -6.44
CA GLN A 81 -14.48 8.65 -7.71
C GLN A 81 -14.63 9.93 -8.53
N ARG A 82 -13.88 10.06 -9.62
CA ARG A 82 -14.05 11.17 -10.56
C ARG A 82 -15.39 10.94 -11.27
N GLY A 83 -16.39 11.73 -10.90
CA GLY A 83 -17.68 11.78 -11.58
C GLY A 83 -17.57 12.27 -13.01
#